data_AF-A0A7C0YVF1-F1
#
_entry.id   AF-A0A7C0YVF1-F1
#
_cell.length_a   1.000
_cell.length_b   1.000
_cell.length_c   1.000
_cell.angle_alpha   90.00
_cell.angle_beta   90.00
_cell.angle_gamma   90.00
#
_symmetry.space_group_name_H-M   'P 1'
#
loop_
_entity.id
_entity.type
_entity.pdbx_description
1 polymer ?
#
loop_
_entity_poly.entity_id
_entity_poly.type
_entity_poly.pdbx_seq_one_letter_code
_entity_poly.pdbx_strand_id
1 'polypeptide(L)'
;GAVDTLILSDALRRYKIKISCPSCGYSGEMVVDDTENIKCPKCSSSAIIEDKKDILEEYSDMADQSSTKVEIISKDTEEGNILMKAFGGIAGILRYRIE
;
A
#
# COMPACT_ATOMS: atom_id res chain seq x y z
N GLY A 1 6.60 2.01 16.16
CA GLY A 1 7.33 1.66 14.92
C GLY A 1 8.58 2.51 14.80
N ALA A 2 9.47 2.19 13.86
CA ALA A 2 10.66 3.01 13.58
C ALA A 2 10.34 4.31 12.82
N VAL A 3 9.19 4.34 12.12
CA VAL A 3 8.68 5.53 11.41
C VAL A 3 8.04 6.49 12.39
N ASP A 4 8.50 7.74 12.36
CA ASP A 4 7.95 8.85 13.13
C ASP A 4 6.73 9.45 12.43
N THR A 5 6.93 9.88 11.19
CA THR A 5 5.91 10.50 10.35
C THR A 5 5.83 9.75 9.03
N LEU A 6 4.65 9.25 8.70
CA LEU A 6 4.29 8.64 7.42
C LEU A 6 3.64 9.70 6.53
N ILE A 7 4.17 9.87 5.33
CA ILE A 7 3.70 10.86 4.35
C ILE A 7 3.12 10.09 3.16
N LEU A 8 1.84 10.32 2.87
CA LEU A 8 1.10 9.64 1.80
C LEU A 8 0.55 10.66 0.81
N SER A 9 0.56 10.32 -0.48
CA SER A 9 -0.13 11.12 -1.50
C SER A 9 -1.61 10.78 -1.57
N ASP A 10 -2.47 11.79 -1.69
CA ASP A 10 -3.92 11.62 -1.95
C ASP A 10 -4.24 10.94 -3.30
N ALA A 11 -3.28 10.98 -4.23
CA ALA A 11 -3.36 10.37 -5.55
C ALA A 11 -2.93 8.90 -5.56
N LEU A 12 -2.59 8.31 -4.41
CA LEU A 12 -2.29 6.89 -4.32
C LEU A 12 -3.54 6.08 -4.68
N ARG A 13 -3.41 5.17 -5.64
CA ARG A 13 -4.47 4.26 -6.09
C ARG A 13 -3.88 2.85 -6.10
N ARG A 14 -3.83 2.25 -4.92
CA ARG A 14 -3.33 0.89 -4.70
C ARG A 14 -4.17 0.19 -3.66
N TYR A 15 -4.32 -1.11 -3.83
CA TYR A 15 -5.09 -1.95 -2.94
C TYR A 15 -4.23 -3.08 -2.41
N LYS A 16 -4.31 -3.32 -1.10
CA LYS A 16 -3.88 -4.58 -0.51
C LYS A 16 -5.02 -5.57 -0.66
N ILE A 17 -4.77 -6.65 -1.38
CA ILE A 17 -5.75 -7.71 -1.58
C ILE A 17 -5.27 -9.02 -0.97
N LYS A 18 -6.19 -9.76 -0.38
CA LYS A 18 -5.99 -11.15 0.02
C LYS A 18 -6.63 -12.03 -1.03
N ILE A 19 -5.86 -12.97 -1.57
CA ILE A 19 -6.31 -13.83 -2.66
C ILE A 19 -6.27 -15.30 -2.27
N SER A 20 -7.19 -16.07 -2.85
CA SER A 20 -7.21 -17.53 -2.83
C SER A 20 -7.23 -18.06 -4.28
N CYS A 21 -6.39 -19.04 -4.61
CA CYS A 21 -6.35 -19.65 -5.93
C CYS A 21 -6.99 -21.04 -5.91
N PRO A 22 -8.12 -21.25 -6.61
CA PRO A 22 -8.79 -22.56 -6.65
C PRO A 22 -7.99 -23.60 -7.45
N SER A 23 -7.10 -23.19 -8.37
CA SER A 23 -6.37 -24.10 -9.25
C SER A 23 -5.15 -24.76 -8.60
N CYS A 24 -4.44 -24.05 -7.70
CA CYS A 24 -3.23 -24.56 -7.04
C CYS A 24 -3.26 -24.47 -5.51
N GLY A 25 -4.35 -23.96 -4.93
CA GLY A 25 -4.52 -23.81 -3.48
C GLY A 25 -3.70 -22.67 -2.85
N TYR A 26 -3.07 -21.80 -3.65
CA TYR A 26 -2.31 -20.67 -3.10
C TYR A 26 -3.22 -19.68 -2.39
N SER A 27 -2.85 -19.27 -1.18
CA SER A 27 -3.43 -18.14 -0.46
C SER A 27 -2.34 -17.15 -0.05
N GLY A 28 -2.58 -15.86 -0.23
CA GLY A 28 -1.61 -14.84 0.17
C GLY A 28 -2.14 -13.42 0.00
N GLU A 29 -1.35 -12.46 0.44
CA GLU A 29 -1.63 -11.04 0.29
C GLU A 29 -0.69 -10.43 -0.76
N MET A 30 -1.20 -9.48 -1.54
CA MET A 30 -0.39 -8.72 -2.49
C MET A 30 -0.95 -7.29 -2.64
N VAL A 31 -0.10 -6.38 -3.12
CA VAL A 31 -0.50 -5.02 -3.45
C VAL A 31 -0.63 -4.90 -4.96
N VAL A 32 -1.75 -4.32 -5.42
CA VAL A 32 -2.07 -4.14 -6.84
C VAL A 32 -2.56 -2.72 -7.11
N ASP A 33 -2.30 -2.22 -8.31
CA ASP A 33 -2.83 -0.94 -8.77
C ASP A 33 -4.32 -1.08 -9.22
N ASP A 34 -4.71 -2.28 -9.65
CA ASP A 34 -6.07 -2.62 -10.07
C ASP A 34 -6.49 -3.99 -9.53
N THR A 35 -7.77 -4.13 -9.22
CA THR A 35 -8.41 -5.37 -8.76
C THR A 35 -9.07 -6.17 -9.87
N GLU A 36 -9.03 -5.70 -11.11
CA GLU A 36 -9.52 -6.46 -12.26
C GLU A 36 -8.56 -7.60 -12.68
N ASN A 37 -9.12 -8.75 -13.06
CA ASN A 37 -8.39 -9.88 -13.65
C ASN A 37 -7.18 -10.37 -12.84
N ILE A 38 -7.30 -10.44 -11.52
CA ILE A 38 -6.22 -10.92 -10.65
C ILE A 38 -5.85 -12.37 -10.98
N LYS A 39 -4.54 -12.57 -11.23
CA LYS A 39 -3.96 -13.88 -11.50
C LYS A 39 -3.18 -14.37 -10.29
N CYS A 40 -3.20 -15.68 -10.10
CA CYS A 40 -2.40 -16.34 -9.09
C CYS A 40 -0.90 -16.16 -9.42
N PRO A 41 -0.07 -15.69 -8.47
CA PRO A 41 1.36 -15.51 -8.69
C PRO A 41 2.12 -16.84 -8.85
N LYS A 42 1.52 -17.99 -8.48
CA LYS A 42 2.16 -19.30 -8.58
C LYS A 42 1.85 -20.05 -9.88
N CYS A 43 0.61 -20.01 -10.35
CA CYS A 43 0.17 -20.81 -11.50
C CYS A 43 -0.48 -19.99 -12.62
N SER A 44 -0.54 -18.66 -12.49
CA SER A 44 -1.11 -17.74 -13.49
C SER A 44 -2.60 -17.92 -13.81
N SER A 45 -3.29 -18.85 -13.16
CA SER A 45 -4.74 -19.03 -13.22
C SER A 45 -5.47 -17.88 -12.54
N SER A 46 -6.77 -17.72 -12.81
CA SER A 46 -7.59 -16.72 -12.11
C SER A 46 -7.58 -16.97 -10.59
N ALA A 47 -7.42 -15.92 -9.80
CA ALA A 47 -7.52 -15.97 -8.35
C ALA A 47 -8.77 -15.22 -7.87
N ILE A 48 -9.30 -15.65 -6.72
CA ILE A 48 -10.44 -15.05 -6.05
C ILE A 48 -9.91 -14.06 -5.03
N ILE A 49 -10.49 -12.86 -4.98
CA ILE A 49 -10.19 -11.86 -3.95
C ILE A 49 -11.10 -12.14 -2.76
N GLU A 50 -10.50 -12.47 -1.62
CA GLU A 50 -11.19 -12.72 -0.35
C GLU A 50 -11.33 -11.44 0.47
N ASP A 51 -10.36 -10.54 0.37
CA ASP A 51 -10.35 -9.27 1.07
C ASP A 51 -9.67 -8.18 0.24
N LYS A 52 -10.12 -6.94 0.37
CA LYS A 52 -9.63 -5.77 -0.35
C LYS A 52 -9.64 -4.57 0.58
N LYS A 53 -8.49 -3.92 0.71
CA LYS A 53 -8.33 -2.69 1.48
C LYS A 53 -7.53 -1.65 0.71
N ASP A 54 -7.94 -0.39 0.79
CA ASP A 54 -7.16 0.70 0.20
C ASP A 54 -5.82 0.83 0.95
N ILE A 55 -4.73 1.07 0.23
CA ILE A 55 -3.41 1.23 0.86
C ILE A 55 -3.34 2.48 1.75
N LEU A 56 -4.04 3.56 1.41
CA LEU A 56 -4.13 4.73 2.28
C LEU A 56 -4.74 4.36 3.63
N GLU A 57 -5.84 3.61 3.62
CA GLU A 57 -6.50 3.15 4.84
C GLU A 57 -5.63 2.15 5.60
N GLU A 58 -5.10 1.12 4.93
CA GLU A 58 -4.24 0.11 5.56
C GLU A 58 -3.02 0.73 6.26
N TYR A 59 -2.33 1.64 5.60
CA TYR A 59 -1.15 2.27 6.20
C TYR A 59 -1.50 3.29 7.27
N SER A 60 -2.65 3.96 7.18
CA SER A 60 -3.14 4.83 8.25
C SER A 60 -3.45 4.02 9.51
N ASP A 61 -4.16 2.90 9.36
CA ASP A 61 -4.47 1.99 10.48
C ASP A 61 -3.20 1.44 11.13
N MET A 62 -2.20 1.05 10.32
CA MET A 62 -0.91 0.58 10.83
C MET A 62 -0.16 1.69 11.59
N ALA A 63 -0.21 2.93 11.07
CA ALA A 63 0.44 4.08 11.69
C ALA A 63 -0.18 4.43 13.06
N ASP A 64 -1.51 4.37 13.16
CA ASP A 64 -2.24 4.57 14.41
C ASP A 64 -1.82 3.56 15.48
N GLN A 65 -1.65 2.29 15.10
CA GLN A 65 -1.18 1.24 16.00
C GLN A 65 0.27 1.46 16.46
N SER A 66 1.09 2.19 15.69
CA SER A 66 2.51 2.41 15.98
C SER A 66 2.86 3.80 16.50
N SER A 67 1.83 4.60 16.85
CA SER A 67 1.93 6.02 17.24
C SER A 67 2.67 6.87 16.21
N THR A 68 2.58 6.48 14.94
CA THR A 68 3.21 7.19 13.81
C THR A 68 2.26 8.27 13.34
N LYS A 69 2.77 9.48 13.12
CA LYS A 69 1.97 10.59 12.60
C LYS A 69 1.68 10.34 11.11
N VAL A 70 0.43 10.52 10.68
CA VAL A 70 0.06 10.42 9.26
C VAL A 70 -0.16 11.81 8.69
N GLU A 71 0.48 12.09 7.56
CA GLU A 71 0.31 13.32 6.77
C GLU A 71 -0.09 12.95 5.34
N ILE A 72 -1.18 13.53 4.86
CA ILE A 72 -1.67 13.33 3.49
C ILE A 72 -1.39 14.58 2.67
N ILE A 73 -0.61 14.42 1.60
CA ILE A 73 -0.17 15.53 0.74
C ILE A 73 -0.88 15.44 -0.60
N SER A 74 -1.45 16.57 -1.02
CA SER A 74 -2.09 16.65 -2.33
C SER A 74 -1.08 16.71 -3.47
N LYS A 75 -1.31 15.90 -4.51
CA LYS A 75 -0.48 15.86 -5.73
C LYS A 75 -0.44 17.20 -6.50
N ASP A 76 -1.38 18.11 -6.22
CA ASP A 76 -1.45 19.42 -6.88
C ASP A 76 -0.37 20.40 -6.42
N THR A 77 0.31 20.10 -5.31
CA THR A 77 1.49 20.84 -4.83
C THR A 77 2.76 20.37 -5.55
N GLU A 78 3.80 21.21 -5.58
CA GLU A 78 5.10 20.83 -6.16
C GLU A 78 5.70 19.63 -5.39
N GLU A 79 5.62 19.68 -4.07
CA GLU A 79 6.08 18.62 -3.17
C GLU A 79 5.30 17.32 -3.35
N GLY A 80 3.96 17.41 -3.46
CA GLY A 80 3.11 16.25 -3.72
C GLY A 80 3.37 15.63 -5.09
N ASN A 81 3.67 16.45 -6.09
CA ASN A 81 4.05 15.97 -7.42
C ASN A 81 5.37 15.18 -7.38
N ILE A 82 6.36 15.71 -6.65
CA ILE A 82 7.65 15.04 -6.41
C ILE A 82 7.44 13.75 -5.62
N LEU A 83 6.66 13.77 -4.54
CA LEU A 83 6.33 12.60 -3.73
C LEU A 83 5.78 11.46 -4.61
N MET A 84 4.84 11.78 -5.50
CA MET A 84 4.25 10.80 -6.39
C MET A 84 5.24 10.28 -7.44
N LYS A 85 6.00 11.16 -8.10
CA LYS A 85 6.90 10.79 -9.20
C LYS A 85 8.18 10.11 -8.75
N ALA A 86 8.81 10.59 -7.69
CA ALA A 86 10.11 10.11 -7.24
C ALA A 86 10.00 8.98 -6.21
N PHE A 87 8.95 8.99 -5.37
CA PHE A 87 8.79 8.05 -4.26
C PHE A 87 7.55 7.15 -4.40
N GLY A 88 6.82 7.24 -5.52
CA GLY A 88 5.64 6.42 -5.76
C GLY A 88 4.48 6.72 -4.81
N GLY A 89 4.45 7.91 -4.22
CA GLY A 89 3.36 8.41 -3.38
C GLY A 89 3.45 8.04 -1.90
N ILE A 90 4.54 7.41 -1.45
CA ILE A 90 4.73 6.98 -0.05
C ILE A 90 6.14 7.38 0.41
N ALA A 91 6.24 8.08 1.54
CA ALA A 91 7.51 8.42 2.19
C ALA A 91 7.37 8.34 3.71
N GLY A 92 8.50 8.30 4.41
CA GLY A 92 8.52 8.26 5.88
C GLY A 92 9.74 8.94 6.46
N ILE A 93 9.52 9.69 7.54
CA ILE A 93 10.58 10.22 8.40
C ILE A 93 10.74 9.22 9.55
N LEU A 94 11.97 8.80 9.82
CA LEU A 94 12.26 7.82 10.86
C LEU A 94 12.58 8.51 12.19
N ARG A 95 12.20 7.87 13.30
CA ARG A 95 12.53 8.32 14.67
C ARG A 95 14.03 8.22 14.97
N TYR A 96 14.69 7.26 14.31
CA TYR A 96 16.10 6.97 14.46
C TYR A 96 16.60 6.28 13.19
N ARG A 97 17.91 6.27 13.01
CA ARG A 97 18.55 5.55 11.91
C ARG A 97 18.40 4.04 12.14
N ILE A 98 17.91 3.34 11.12
CA ILE A 98 17.86 1.87 11.10
C ILE A 98 19.16 1.38 10.45
N GLU A 99 19.76 0.34 11.00
CA GLU A 99 20.94 -0.34 10.42
C GLU A 99 20.52 -1.55 9.59
#